data_AF-A0A917PKM8-F1
#
_entry.id   AF-A0A917PKM8-F1
#
_cell.length_a   1.000
_cell.length_b   1.000
_cell.length_c   1.000
_cell.angle_alpha   90.00
_cell.angle_beta   90.00
_cell.angle_gamma   90.00
#
_symmetry.space_group_name_H-M   'P 1'
#
loop_
_entity.id
_entity.type
_entity.pdbx_description
1 polymer ?
#
loop_
_entity_poly.entity_id
_entity_poly.type
_entity_poly.pdbx_seq_one_letter_code
_entity_poly.pdbx_strand_id
1 'polypeptide(L)'
;MTPFNLDPQDKLSLGENIAQHIQSLLHQGKLRPGDTLPSQRELAQQYGTGVAAVREAISILSAAGVVDARPGRGTLILEAAEQPPSVNLWLGAVTSEQEALDFLDTRQALEHYTIARAARHATPEQQDELRRVLARMQAARGDPELFVQADLALHFAIARAAGNPVMVRLLHAIHTPISHVLRVISHQLIAEGRFHELYAVHETLVDAILRRDPDAALAAFDTMMGAVLGGEDGDTLGLALGRAAPQDAPLGDAFTEDLHWNLTRLIGPMAEVLIPEAASALGHTPATLTPRDLTAYLQTVGQQLPSGKQGEWQALSDLILARYGRSDR
;
A
#
# COMPACT_ATOMS: atom_id res chain seq x y z
N MET A 1 -23.91 -18.41 -12.90
CA MET A 1 -22.45 -18.20 -12.75
C MET A 1 -21.77 -19.51 -13.08
N THR A 2 -20.67 -19.48 -13.83
CA THR A 2 -19.80 -20.64 -14.02
C THR A 2 -19.27 -21.07 -12.63
N PRO A 3 -19.17 -22.38 -12.31
CA PRO A 3 -18.62 -22.78 -11.03
C PRO A 3 -17.20 -22.24 -10.87
N PHE A 4 -16.94 -21.57 -9.76
CA PHE A 4 -15.58 -21.23 -9.34
C PHE A 4 -14.87 -22.54 -9.01
N ASN A 5 -13.83 -22.86 -9.77
CA ASN A 5 -13.06 -24.08 -9.60
C ASN A 5 -11.63 -23.69 -9.28
N LEU A 6 -11.18 -24.04 -8.08
CA LEU A 6 -9.82 -23.81 -7.62
C LEU A 6 -8.94 -24.93 -8.16
N ASP A 7 -7.83 -24.60 -8.81
CA ASP A 7 -6.81 -25.60 -9.09
C ASP A 7 -6.00 -25.83 -7.79
N PRO A 8 -5.88 -27.07 -7.28
CA PRO A 8 -5.04 -27.38 -6.14
C PRO A 8 -3.55 -26.99 -6.30
N GLN A 9 -3.12 -26.64 -7.52
CA GLN A 9 -1.76 -26.18 -7.82
C GLN A 9 -1.62 -24.64 -7.88
N ASP A 10 -2.71 -23.88 -7.69
CA ASP A 10 -2.65 -22.42 -7.68
C ASP A 10 -1.85 -21.92 -6.46
N LYS A 11 -0.78 -21.16 -6.73
CA LYS A 11 0.08 -20.56 -5.70
C LYS A 11 -0.55 -19.34 -5.00
N LEU A 12 -1.73 -18.92 -5.44
CA LEU A 12 -2.44 -17.75 -4.95
C LEU A 12 -3.34 -18.12 -3.77
N SER A 13 -3.54 -17.18 -2.86
CA SER A 13 -4.52 -17.28 -1.79
C SER A 13 -5.94 -17.42 -2.36
N LEU A 14 -6.85 -17.89 -1.52
CA LEU A 14 -8.24 -18.04 -1.90
C LEU A 14 -8.91 -16.69 -2.21
N GLY A 15 -8.60 -15.65 -1.43
CA GLY A 15 -9.11 -14.31 -1.68
C GLY A 15 -8.55 -13.69 -2.96
N GLU A 16 -7.29 -13.97 -3.25
CA GLU A 16 -6.65 -13.54 -4.48
C GLU A 16 -7.27 -14.15 -5.74
N ASN A 17 -7.56 -15.44 -5.72
CA ASN A 17 -8.28 -16.12 -6.81
C ASN A 17 -9.70 -15.55 -7.01
N ILE A 18 -10.39 -15.22 -5.92
CA ILE A 18 -11.72 -14.58 -5.97
C ILE A 18 -11.59 -13.18 -6.58
N ALA A 19 -10.58 -12.39 -6.20
CA ALA A 19 -10.36 -11.05 -6.76
C ALA A 19 -10.09 -11.10 -8.27
N GLN A 20 -9.24 -12.02 -8.73
CA GLN A 20 -8.98 -12.23 -10.16
C GLN A 20 -10.23 -12.64 -10.92
N HIS A 21 -11.06 -13.52 -10.36
CA HIS A 21 -12.30 -13.92 -11.01
C HIS A 21 -13.28 -12.73 -11.11
N ILE A 22 -13.45 -11.94 -10.06
CA ILE A 22 -14.31 -10.73 -10.10
C ILE A 22 -13.80 -9.74 -11.16
N GLN A 23 -12.49 -9.51 -11.24
CA GLN A 23 -11.90 -8.70 -12.32
C GLN A 23 -12.18 -9.31 -13.70
N SER A 24 -12.07 -10.63 -13.86
CA SER A 24 -12.39 -11.31 -15.13
C SER A 24 -13.86 -11.12 -15.52
N LEU A 25 -14.79 -11.13 -14.56
CA LEU A 25 -16.21 -10.85 -14.81
C LEU A 25 -16.45 -9.40 -15.28
N LEU A 26 -15.68 -8.43 -14.76
CA LEU A 26 -15.67 -7.05 -15.24
C LEU A 26 -15.16 -6.95 -16.69
N HIS A 27 -14.03 -7.60 -17.00
CA HIS A 27 -13.48 -7.64 -18.36
C HIS A 27 -14.44 -8.30 -19.38
N GLN A 28 -15.18 -9.32 -18.94
CA GLN A 28 -16.19 -9.99 -19.75
C GLN A 28 -17.52 -9.21 -19.85
N GLY A 29 -17.64 -8.05 -19.19
CA GLY A 29 -18.86 -7.24 -19.16
C GLY A 29 -20.03 -7.87 -18.39
N LYS A 30 -19.78 -8.90 -17.59
CA LYS A 30 -20.79 -9.56 -16.73
C LYS A 30 -21.06 -8.78 -15.45
N LEU A 31 -20.09 -7.97 -15.03
CA LEU A 31 -20.22 -6.91 -14.03
C LEU A 31 -19.87 -5.59 -14.72
N ARG A 32 -20.50 -4.49 -14.29
CA ARG A 32 -20.29 -3.16 -14.85
C ARG A 32 -19.99 -2.15 -13.73
N PRO A 33 -19.24 -1.09 -14.04
CA PRO A 33 -19.16 0.06 -13.15
C PRO A 33 -20.54 0.56 -12.71
N GLY A 34 -20.66 0.93 -11.43
CA GLY A 34 -21.92 1.30 -10.80
C GLY A 34 -22.75 0.12 -10.29
N ASP A 35 -22.44 -1.12 -10.67
CA ASP A 35 -23.06 -2.30 -10.05
C ASP A 35 -22.57 -2.44 -8.59
N THR A 36 -23.41 -3.03 -7.75
CA THR A 36 -23.03 -3.38 -6.37
C THR A 36 -22.77 -4.88 -6.30
N LEU A 37 -21.62 -5.28 -5.77
CA LEU A 37 -21.36 -6.69 -5.51
C LEU A 37 -22.33 -7.22 -4.45
N PRO A 38 -22.71 -8.51 -4.52
CA PRO A 38 -23.42 -9.18 -3.43
C PRO A 38 -22.68 -9.03 -2.09
N SER A 39 -23.40 -9.20 -0.98
CA SER A 39 -22.78 -9.10 0.34
C SER A 39 -21.65 -10.13 0.49
N GLN A 40 -20.71 -9.85 1.39
CA GLN A 40 -19.56 -10.75 1.62
C GLN A 40 -20.00 -12.18 1.99
N ARG A 41 -21.14 -12.33 2.68
CA ARG A 41 -21.73 -13.63 3.02
C ARG A 41 -22.31 -14.35 1.80
N GLU A 42 -23.00 -13.63 0.93
CA GLU A 42 -23.56 -14.19 -0.31
C GLU A 42 -22.45 -14.58 -1.28
N LEU A 43 -21.41 -13.74 -1.43
CA LEU A 43 -20.24 -14.07 -2.22
C LEU A 43 -19.53 -15.31 -1.65
N ALA A 44 -19.38 -15.41 -0.32
CA ALA A 44 -18.74 -16.58 0.30
C ALA A 44 -19.52 -17.86 0.00
N GLN A 45 -20.85 -17.79 0.03
CA GLN A 45 -21.72 -18.90 -0.35
C GLN A 45 -21.61 -19.23 -1.85
N GLN A 46 -21.55 -18.23 -2.73
CA GLN A 46 -21.41 -18.41 -4.18
C GLN A 46 -20.07 -19.04 -4.57
N TYR A 47 -18.99 -18.65 -3.88
CA TYR A 47 -17.65 -19.17 -4.11
C TYR A 47 -17.36 -20.47 -3.34
N GLY A 48 -18.23 -20.87 -2.41
CA GLY A 48 -18.00 -22.04 -1.56
C GLY A 48 -16.85 -21.85 -0.56
N THR A 49 -16.61 -20.61 -0.13
CA THR A 49 -15.45 -20.22 0.70
C THR A 49 -15.89 -19.63 2.04
N GLY A 50 -14.92 -19.35 2.91
CA GLY A 50 -15.13 -18.52 4.09
C GLY A 50 -15.29 -17.03 3.72
N VAL A 51 -16.00 -16.27 4.57
CA VAL A 51 -16.16 -14.81 4.45
C VAL A 51 -14.82 -14.08 4.51
N ALA A 52 -13.82 -14.65 5.21
CA ALA A 52 -12.47 -14.09 5.29
C ALA A 52 -11.79 -13.99 3.91
N ALA A 53 -11.90 -15.03 3.07
CA ALA A 53 -11.34 -15.01 1.72
C ALA A 53 -12.04 -13.99 0.82
N VAL A 54 -13.35 -13.81 0.97
CA VAL A 54 -14.08 -12.77 0.23
C VAL A 54 -13.71 -11.37 0.70
N ARG A 55 -13.48 -11.18 2.01
CA ARG A 55 -13.02 -9.90 2.55
C ARG A 55 -11.63 -9.55 2.02
N GLU A 56 -10.73 -10.53 1.99
CA GLU A 56 -9.41 -10.41 1.37
C GLU A 56 -9.53 -10.01 -0.11
N ALA A 57 -10.40 -10.68 -0.88
CA ALA A 57 -10.65 -10.34 -2.28
C ALA A 57 -11.13 -8.89 -2.47
N ILE A 58 -12.08 -8.45 -1.65
CA ILE A 58 -12.61 -7.08 -1.69
C ILE A 58 -11.54 -6.07 -1.28
N SER A 59 -10.68 -6.40 -0.32
CA SER A 59 -9.56 -5.55 0.09
C SER A 59 -8.58 -5.35 -1.07
N ILE A 60 -8.19 -6.42 -1.76
CA ILE A 60 -7.33 -6.38 -2.95
C ILE A 60 -7.96 -5.50 -4.05
N LEU A 61 -9.25 -5.71 -4.34
CA LEU A 61 -9.98 -4.92 -5.34
C LEU A 61 -10.11 -3.45 -4.94
N SER A 62 -10.27 -3.16 -3.64
CA SER A 62 -10.39 -1.80 -3.11
C SER A 62 -9.05 -1.07 -3.19
N ALA A 63 -7.96 -1.73 -2.83
CA ALA A 63 -6.60 -1.20 -2.97
C ALA A 63 -6.23 -0.96 -4.45
N ALA A 64 -6.77 -1.79 -5.36
CA ALA A 64 -6.62 -1.60 -6.80
C ALA A 64 -7.57 -0.54 -7.39
N GLY A 65 -8.39 0.13 -6.58
CA GLY A 65 -9.36 1.15 -7.04
C GLY A 65 -10.48 0.60 -7.93
N VAL A 66 -10.73 -0.72 -7.89
CA VAL A 66 -11.77 -1.39 -8.68
C VAL A 66 -13.12 -1.31 -7.97
N VAL A 67 -13.12 -1.30 -6.64
CA VAL A 67 -14.33 -1.23 -5.82
C VAL A 67 -14.18 -0.24 -4.66
N ASP A 68 -15.30 0.29 -4.18
CA ASP A 68 -15.40 1.05 -2.94
C ASP A 68 -16.30 0.27 -1.96
N ALA A 69 -15.69 -0.27 -0.90
CA ALA A 69 -16.39 -1.04 0.12
C ALA A 69 -16.69 -0.15 1.33
N ARG A 70 -17.94 0.28 1.49
CA ARG A 70 -18.36 1.12 2.62
C ARG A 70 -19.22 0.34 3.62
N PRO A 71 -18.96 0.45 4.93
CA PRO A 71 -19.84 -0.11 5.96
C PRO A 71 -21.29 0.32 5.77
N GLY A 72 -22.21 -0.64 5.68
CA GLY A 72 -23.65 -0.40 5.55
C GLY A 72 -24.17 0.00 4.16
N ARG A 73 -23.30 0.18 3.15
CA ARG A 73 -23.69 0.55 1.78
C ARG A 73 -23.36 -0.50 0.70
N GLY A 74 -22.70 -1.59 1.08
CA GLY A 74 -22.26 -2.63 0.15
C GLY A 74 -20.93 -2.28 -0.52
N THR A 75 -20.54 -3.09 -1.50
CA THR A 75 -19.30 -2.93 -2.25
C THR A 75 -19.65 -2.46 -3.66
N LEU A 76 -19.41 -1.18 -3.94
CA LEU A 76 -19.73 -0.55 -5.22
C LEU A 76 -18.57 -0.77 -6.20
N ILE A 77 -18.88 -1.15 -7.44
CA ILE A 77 -17.88 -1.21 -8.51
C ILE A 77 -17.65 0.21 -9.03
N LEU A 78 -16.40 0.66 -8.95
CA LEU A 78 -16.02 2.01 -9.35
C LEU A 78 -15.96 2.13 -10.88
N GLU A 79 -16.31 3.33 -11.36
CA GLU A 79 -16.00 3.71 -12.73
C GLU A 79 -14.48 3.81 -12.86
N ALA A 80 -13.92 3.01 -13.77
CA ALA A 80 -12.50 3.03 -14.04
C ALA A 80 -12.10 4.48 -14.36
N ALA A 81 -11.30 5.10 -13.50
CA ALA A 81 -10.68 6.38 -13.78
C ALA A 81 -9.68 6.18 -14.92
N GLU A 82 -10.16 6.14 -16.17
CA GLU A 82 -9.37 5.85 -17.38
C GLU A 82 -8.27 4.81 -17.18
N GLN A 83 -8.54 3.74 -16.42
CA GLN A 83 -7.58 2.67 -16.17
C GLN A 83 -7.57 1.79 -17.43
N PRO A 84 -6.49 1.79 -18.22
CA PRO A 84 -6.39 0.85 -19.33
C PRO A 84 -6.43 -0.59 -18.78
N PRO A 85 -6.95 -1.59 -19.52
CA PRO A 85 -7.05 -2.97 -19.04
C PRO A 85 -5.71 -3.40 -18.45
N SER A 86 -5.72 -3.68 -17.15
CA SER A 86 -4.51 -3.96 -16.39
C SER A 86 -3.80 -5.14 -17.04
N VAL A 87 -2.52 -4.97 -17.34
CA VAL A 87 -1.64 -6.12 -17.37
C VAL A 87 -1.67 -6.62 -15.93
N ASN A 88 -2.33 -7.75 -15.67
CA ASN A 88 -2.32 -8.40 -14.36
C ASN A 88 -0.92 -9.02 -14.17
N LEU A 89 0.09 -8.16 -14.05
CA LEU A 89 1.43 -8.55 -13.66
C LEU A 89 1.39 -8.65 -12.14
N TRP A 90 1.02 -9.84 -11.67
CA TRP A 90 1.12 -10.14 -10.27
C TRP A 90 2.60 -10.18 -9.89
N LEU A 91 3.05 -9.18 -9.16
CA LEU A 91 4.43 -9.10 -8.68
C LEU A 91 4.58 -9.62 -7.24
N GLY A 92 3.50 -10.17 -6.65
CA GLY A 92 3.52 -10.62 -5.27
C GLY A 92 3.47 -9.45 -4.31
N ALA A 93 3.78 -9.76 -3.06
CA ALA A 93 3.97 -8.76 -2.05
C ALA A 93 5.42 -8.68 -1.67
N VAL A 94 5.83 -7.48 -1.28
CA VAL A 94 7.17 -7.25 -0.75
C VAL A 94 7.34 -8.04 0.54
N THR A 95 8.29 -8.97 0.55
CA THR A 95 8.60 -9.84 1.69
C THR A 95 9.92 -9.52 2.37
N SER A 96 10.75 -8.69 1.73
CA SER A 96 12.05 -8.28 2.27
C SER A 96 12.42 -6.84 1.88
N GLU A 97 13.39 -6.27 2.60
CA GLU A 97 13.96 -4.96 2.31
C GLU A 97 14.67 -4.91 0.97
N GLN A 98 15.45 -5.95 0.64
CA GLN A 98 16.09 -6.02 -0.66
C GLN A 98 15.04 -6.03 -1.78
N GLU A 99 13.96 -6.78 -1.61
CA GLU A 99 12.88 -6.80 -2.60
C GLU A 99 12.20 -5.42 -2.69
N ALA A 100 11.97 -4.72 -1.57
CA ALA A 100 11.44 -3.35 -1.59
C ALA A 100 12.35 -2.38 -2.38
N LEU A 101 13.67 -2.48 -2.16
CA LEU A 101 14.68 -1.71 -2.89
C LEU A 101 14.65 -2.06 -4.38
N ASP A 102 14.54 -3.33 -4.74
CA ASP A 102 14.45 -3.78 -6.13
C ASP A 102 13.16 -3.25 -6.82
N PHE A 103 12.04 -3.19 -6.09
CA PHE A 103 10.81 -2.55 -6.57
C PHE A 103 10.98 -1.03 -6.77
N LEU A 104 11.64 -0.35 -5.84
CA LEU A 104 11.89 1.10 -5.93
C LEU A 104 12.86 1.42 -7.08
N ASP A 105 13.91 0.62 -7.27
CA ASP A 105 14.84 0.72 -8.41
C ASP A 105 14.10 0.52 -9.75
N THR A 106 13.28 -0.54 -9.83
CA THR A 106 12.48 -0.80 -11.02
C THR A 106 11.50 0.34 -11.29
N ARG A 107 10.84 0.86 -10.24
CA ARG A 107 9.95 2.02 -10.36
C ARG A 107 10.70 3.25 -10.88
N GLN A 108 11.87 3.54 -10.32
CA GLN A 108 12.71 4.67 -10.74
C GLN A 108 13.04 4.59 -12.24
N ALA A 109 13.40 3.40 -12.74
CA ALA A 109 13.66 3.20 -14.17
C ALA A 109 12.43 3.46 -15.06
N LEU A 110 11.24 3.03 -14.64
CA LEU A 110 9.99 3.33 -15.36
C LEU A 110 9.69 4.83 -15.35
N GLU A 111 9.86 5.45 -14.20
CA GLU A 111 9.56 6.87 -14.02
C GLU A 111 10.50 7.76 -14.80
N HIS A 112 11.81 7.47 -14.86
CA HIS A 112 12.78 8.15 -15.72
C HIS A 112 12.30 8.21 -17.17
N TYR A 113 11.84 7.08 -17.72
CA TYR A 113 11.29 7.05 -19.07
C TYR A 113 10.08 8.00 -19.19
N THR A 114 9.14 7.92 -18.25
CA THR A 114 7.92 8.74 -18.32
C THR A 114 8.19 10.24 -18.15
N ILE A 115 9.06 10.62 -17.21
CA ILE A 115 9.42 12.00 -16.91
C ILE A 115 10.12 12.64 -18.11
N ALA A 116 11.16 12.00 -18.64
CA ALA A 116 11.90 12.52 -19.79
C ALA A 116 10.98 12.66 -21.02
N ARG A 117 10.06 11.73 -21.23
CA ARG A 117 9.10 11.76 -22.33
C ARG A 117 8.02 12.81 -22.12
N ALA A 118 7.50 12.97 -20.91
CA ALA A 118 6.54 14.00 -20.54
C ALA A 118 7.13 15.41 -20.73
N ALA A 119 8.37 15.65 -20.27
CA ALA A 119 9.06 16.91 -20.49
C ALA A 119 9.17 17.25 -21.99
N ARG A 120 9.44 16.27 -22.85
CA ARG A 120 9.54 16.51 -24.29
C ARG A 120 8.19 16.73 -24.97
N HIS A 121 7.15 15.99 -24.56
CA HIS A 121 5.94 15.81 -25.37
C HIS A 121 4.63 16.24 -24.72
N ALA A 122 4.62 16.66 -23.44
CA ALA A 122 3.39 17.06 -22.78
C ALA A 122 2.63 18.14 -23.57
N THR A 123 1.35 17.91 -23.76
CA THR A 123 0.40 18.86 -24.35
C THR A 123 0.08 19.99 -23.37
N PRO A 124 -0.40 21.16 -23.84
CA PRO A 124 -0.84 22.24 -22.95
C PRO A 124 -1.85 21.77 -21.90
N GLU A 125 -2.80 20.91 -22.27
CA GLU A 125 -3.83 20.36 -21.39
C GLU A 125 -3.23 19.46 -20.31
N GLN A 126 -2.22 18.66 -20.66
CA GLN A 126 -1.48 17.83 -19.70
C GLN A 126 -0.62 18.68 -18.77
N GLN A 127 -0.01 19.76 -19.27
CA GLN A 127 0.72 20.72 -18.44
C GLN A 127 -0.20 21.42 -17.42
N ASP A 128 -1.41 21.80 -17.82
CA ASP A 128 -2.42 22.34 -16.91
C ASP A 128 -2.85 21.31 -15.86
N GLU A 129 -2.98 20.04 -16.23
CA GLU A 129 -3.26 18.98 -15.26
C GLU A 129 -2.13 18.83 -14.23
N LEU A 130 -0.86 18.87 -14.65
CA LEU A 130 0.27 18.82 -13.72
C LEU A 130 0.24 19.99 -12.71
N ARG A 131 -0.09 21.20 -13.17
CA ARG A 131 -0.28 22.37 -12.28
C ARG A 131 -1.41 22.14 -11.28
N ARG A 132 -2.54 21.58 -11.72
CA ARG A 132 -3.69 21.27 -10.86
C ARG A 132 -3.36 20.21 -9.81
N VAL A 133 -2.59 19.18 -10.17
CA VAL A 133 -2.15 18.16 -9.21
C VAL A 133 -1.17 18.76 -8.19
N LEU A 134 -0.20 19.54 -8.65
CA LEU A 134 0.77 20.21 -7.76
C LEU A 134 0.07 21.15 -6.76
N ALA A 135 -0.92 21.92 -7.21
CA ALA A 135 -1.72 22.78 -6.32
C ALA A 135 -2.50 21.98 -5.26
N ARG A 136 -3.00 20.78 -5.61
CA ARG A 136 -3.63 19.87 -4.62
C ARG A 136 -2.62 19.36 -3.60
N MET A 137 -1.41 19.00 -4.04
CA MET A 137 -0.33 18.60 -3.14
C MET A 137 0.05 19.72 -2.17
N GLN A 138 0.15 20.96 -2.64
CA GLN A 138 0.40 22.12 -1.79
C GLN A 138 -0.70 22.34 -0.74
N ALA A 139 -1.96 22.14 -1.14
CA ALA A 139 -3.12 22.27 -0.27
C ALA A 139 -3.22 21.16 0.79
N ALA A 140 -2.54 20.02 0.58
CA ALA A 140 -2.46 18.91 1.54
C ALA A 140 -1.51 19.20 2.72
N ARG A 141 -1.05 20.44 2.89
CA ARG A 141 -0.22 20.84 4.02
C ARG A 141 -0.90 20.52 5.35
N GLY A 142 -0.25 19.68 6.16
CA GLY A 142 -0.76 19.24 7.46
C GLY A 142 -1.70 18.04 7.39
N ASP A 143 -1.92 17.46 6.20
CA ASP A 143 -2.66 16.22 6.00
C ASP A 143 -1.80 15.23 5.19
N PRO A 144 -1.09 14.31 5.87
CA PRO A 144 -0.22 13.34 5.22
C PRO A 144 -0.94 12.43 4.22
N GLU A 145 -2.20 12.09 4.47
CA GLU A 145 -2.95 11.18 3.60
C GLU A 145 -3.35 11.88 2.30
N LEU A 146 -3.80 13.13 2.38
CA LEU A 146 -4.02 13.95 1.18
C LEU A 146 -2.71 14.18 0.40
N PHE A 147 -1.57 14.30 1.08
CA PHE A 147 -0.27 14.43 0.41
C PHE A 147 0.06 13.16 -0.38
N VAL A 148 -0.03 11.97 0.24
CA VAL A 148 0.21 10.68 -0.41
C VAL A 148 -0.68 10.48 -1.64
N GLN A 149 -1.95 10.88 -1.55
CA GLN A 149 -2.87 10.80 -2.69
C GLN A 149 -2.48 11.75 -3.82
N ALA A 150 -2.04 12.97 -3.49
CA ALA A 150 -1.61 13.96 -4.47
C ALA A 150 -0.27 13.59 -5.12
N ASP A 151 0.66 13.04 -4.35
CA ASP A 151 1.94 12.47 -4.78
C ASP A 151 1.72 11.37 -5.83
N LEU A 152 0.92 10.36 -5.49
CA LEU A 152 0.57 9.30 -6.41
C LEU A 152 -0.11 9.82 -7.68
N ALA A 153 -1.06 10.75 -7.52
CA ALA A 153 -1.75 11.36 -8.65
C ALA A 153 -0.81 12.11 -9.59
N LEU A 154 0.26 12.73 -9.05
CA LEU A 154 1.25 13.46 -9.82
C LEU A 154 2.08 12.52 -10.69
N HIS A 155 2.63 11.45 -10.10
CA HIS A 155 3.39 10.44 -10.84
C HIS A 155 2.56 9.82 -11.98
N PHE A 156 1.27 9.54 -11.74
CA PHE A 156 0.39 9.06 -12.81
C PHE A 156 0.04 10.13 -13.85
N ALA A 157 -0.11 11.39 -13.46
CA ALA A 157 -0.30 12.48 -14.42
C ALA A 157 0.91 12.64 -15.34
N ILE A 158 2.13 12.53 -14.81
CA ILE A 158 3.37 12.52 -15.60
C ILE A 158 3.40 11.31 -16.53
N ALA A 159 3.07 10.11 -16.04
CA ALA A 159 3.01 8.90 -16.85
C ALA A 159 2.00 9.00 -18.00
N ARG A 160 0.84 9.64 -17.78
CA ARG A 160 -0.13 9.95 -18.85
C ARG A 160 0.42 10.99 -19.83
N ALA A 161 1.10 12.02 -19.33
CA ALA A 161 1.74 13.07 -20.14
C ALA A 161 2.86 12.52 -21.05
N ALA A 162 3.48 11.40 -20.67
CA ALA A 162 4.42 10.69 -21.53
C ALA A 162 3.76 10.11 -22.81
N GLY A 163 2.43 9.95 -22.85
CA GLY A 163 1.71 9.45 -24.03
C GLY A 163 2.01 7.99 -24.36
N ASN A 164 2.50 7.21 -23.39
CA ASN A 164 2.66 5.76 -23.52
C ASN A 164 1.74 5.05 -22.50
N PRO A 165 0.55 4.59 -22.92
CA PRO A 165 -0.43 4.00 -22.00
C PRO A 165 0.05 2.68 -21.37
N VAL A 166 1.07 2.00 -21.93
CA VAL A 166 1.67 0.81 -21.32
C VAL A 166 2.44 1.19 -20.05
N MET A 167 3.13 2.34 -20.05
CA MET A 167 3.88 2.80 -18.87
C MET A 167 2.98 3.09 -17.69
N VAL A 168 1.79 3.65 -17.93
CA VAL A 168 0.79 3.88 -16.87
C VAL A 168 0.37 2.55 -16.22
N ARG A 169 0.17 1.50 -17.03
CA ARG A 169 -0.17 0.15 -16.51
C ARG A 169 0.96 -0.46 -15.70
N LEU A 170 2.20 -0.37 -16.19
CA LEU A 170 3.38 -0.89 -15.49
C LEU A 170 3.62 -0.15 -14.18
N LEU A 171 3.45 1.17 -14.17
CA LEU A 171 3.59 1.98 -12.95
C LEU A 171 2.53 1.63 -11.91
N HIS A 172 1.28 1.34 -12.32
CA HIS A 172 0.27 0.78 -11.40
C HIS A 172 0.69 -0.58 -10.85
N ALA A 173 1.11 -1.51 -11.72
CA ALA A 173 1.48 -2.86 -11.30
C ALA A 173 2.65 -2.86 -10.30
N ILE A 174 3.63 -1.97 -10.48
CA ILE A 174 4.75 -1.81 -9.55
C ILE A 174 4.36 -1.03 -8.30
N HIS A 175 3.43 -0.07 -8.38
CA HIS A 175 3.01 0.70 -7.21
C HIS A 175 2.30 -0.16 -6.17
N THR A 176 1.41 -1.08 -6.58
CA THR A 176 0.57 -1.84 -5.64
C THR A 176 1.36 -2.59 -4.55
N PRO A 177 2.46 -3.31 -4.85
CA PRO A 177 3.24 -3.99 -3.81
C PRO A 177 3.97 -3.05 -2.83
N ILE A 178 4.34 -1.84 -3.25
CA ILE A 178 5.12 -0.87 -2.46
C ILE A 178 4.30 0.32 -1.95
N SER A 179 2.99 0.38 -2.21
CA SER A 179 2.16 1.53 -1.86
C SER A 179 2.17 1.82 -0.37
N HIS A 180 2.20 0.76 0.45
CA HIS A 180 2.34 0.86 1.90
C HIS A 180 3.68 1.50 2.30
N VAL A 181 4.77 1.03 1.69
CA VAL A 181 6.14 1.50 1.98
C VAL A 181 6.24 3.00 1.71
N LEU A 182 5.78 3.43 0.53
CA LEU A 182 5.76 4.84 0.14
C LEU A 182 4.89 5.68 1.08
N ARG A 183 3.70 5.17 1.45
CA ARG A 183 2.80 5.86 2.40
C ARG A 183 3.48 6.10 3.74
N VAL A 184 4.13 5.10 4.33
CA VAL A 184 4.81 5.25 5.63
C VAL A 184 5.95 6.27 5.54
N ILE A 185 6.76 6.21 4.48
CA ILE A 185 7.84 7.17 4.25
C ILE A 185 7.28 8.60 4.19
N SER A 186 6.23 8.84 3.40
CA SER A 186 5.61 10.17 3.30
C SER A 186 5.04 10.66 4.62
N HIS A 187 4.33 9.80 5.37
CA HIS A 187 3.77 10.14 6.68
C HIS A 187 4.87 10.55 7.67
N GLN A 188 5.95 9.78 7.74
CA GLN A 188 7.06 10.03 8.64
C GLN A 188 7.74 11.37 8.33
N LEU A 189 8.09 11.61 7.07
CA LEU A 189 8.74 12.85 6.64
C LEU A 189 7.86 14.08 6.91
N ILE A 190 6.53 13.96 6.74
CA ILE A 190 5.60 15.04 7.06
C ILE A 190 5.52 15.28 8.57
N ALA A 191 5.49 14.21 9.38
CA ALA A 191 5.51 14.30 10.84
C ALA A 191 6.80 14.96 11.38
N GLU A 192 7.93 14.77 10.69
CA GLU A 192 9.21 15.44 10.95
C GLU A 192 9.23 16.91 10.52
N GLY A 193 8.12 17.43 9.97
CA GLY A 193 8.02 18.82 9.50
C GLY A 193 8.67 19.07 8.13
N ARG A 194 9.05 18.00 7.40
CA ARG A 194 9.75 18.08 6.12
C ARG A 194 8.82 18.25 4.91
N PHE A 195 7.56 18.61 5.15
CA PHE A 195 6.58 18.88 4.09
C PHE A 195 7.12 19.84 3.03
N HIS A 196 7.77 20.93 3.43
CA HIS A 196 8.29 21.93 2.48
C HIS A 196 9.41 21.37 1.60
N GLU A 197 10.28 20.52 2.13
CA GLU A 197 11.33 19.85 1.36
C GLU A 197 10.72 18.88 0.34
N LEU A 198 9.76 18.07 0.79
CA LEU A 198 9.03 17.13 -0.07
C LEU A 198 8.25 17.84 -1.17
N TYR A 199 7.56 18.92 -0.85
CA TYR A 199 6.82 19.70 -1.86
C TYR A 199 7.77 20.38 -2.85
N ALA A 200 8.90 20.94 -2.39
CA ALA A 200 9.83 21.68 -3.25
C ALA A 200 10.46 20.81 -4.35
N VAL A 201 10.76 19.54 -4.06
CA VAL A 201 11.29 18.62 -5.08
C VAL A 201 10.23 18.31 -6.16
N HIS A 202 8.96 18.18 -5.78
CA HIS A 202 7.85 17.99 -6.72
C HIS A 202 7.59 19.24 -7.57
N GLU A 203 7.64 20.42 -6.96
CA GLU A 203 7.51 21.70 -7.66
C GLU A 203 8.62 21.86 -8.71
N THR A 204 9.88 21.57 -8.33
CA THR A 204 11.03 21.62 -9.23
C THR A 204 10.88 20.65 -10.42
N LEU A 205 10.40 19.42 -10.15
CA LEU A 205 10.13 18.42 -11.19
C LEU A 205 9.05 18.90 -12.18
N VAL A 206 7.93 19.40 -11.67
CA VAL A 206 6.83 19.89 -12.52
C VAL A 206 7.31 21.09 -13.34
N ASP A 207 7.99 22.05 -12.75
CA ASP A 207 8.52 23.21 -13.46
C ASP A 207 9.50 22.82 -14.57
N ALA A 208 10.36 21.83 -14.34
CA ALA A 208 11.25 21.32 -15.39
C ALA A 208 10.47 20.66 -16.55
N ILE A 209 9.42 19.89 -16.26
CA ILE A 209 8.53 19.33 -17.28
C ILE A 209 7.82 20.45 -18.08
N LEU A 210 7.33 21.49 -17.40
CA LEU A 210 6.66 22.63 -18.03
C LEU A 210 7.60 23.42 -18.95
N ARG A 211 8.88 23.57 -18.55
CA ARG A 211 9.94 24.20 -19.36
C ARG A 211 10.47 23.30 -20.49
N ARG A 212 9.97 22.07 -20.60
CA ARG A 212 10.44 21.04 -21.54
C ARG A 212 11.92 20.70 -21.40
N ASP A 213 12.38 20.64 -20.15
CA ASP A 213 13.76 20.39 -19.77
C ASP A 213 13.88 18.98 -19.15
N PRO A 214 14.09 17.93 -19.97
CA PRO A 214 14.11 16.55 -19.48
C PRO A 214 15.26 16.29 -18.52
N ASP A 215 16.42 16.94 -18.72
CA ASP A 215 17.60 16.69 -17.88
C ASP A 215 17.39 17.30 -16.48
N ALA A 216 16.84 18.51 -16.40
CA ALA A 216 16.47 19.10 -15.11
C ALA A 216 15.34 18.33 -14.42
N ALA A 217 14.38 17.79 -15.18
CA ALA A 217 13.28 17.00 -14.63
C ALA A 217 13.79 15.69 -14.00
N LEU A 218 14.71 15.00 -14.69
CA LEU A 218 15.34 13.78 -14.15
C LEU A 218 16.18 14.09 -12.90
N ALA A 219 16.97 15.16 -12.90
CA ALA A 219 17.77 15.54 -11.74
C ALA A 219 16.90 15.87 -10.50
N ALA A 220 15.75 16.54 -10.70
CA ALA A 220 14.80 16.82 -9.64
C ALA A 220 14.18 15.52 -9.08
N PHE A 221 13.84 14.58 -9.96
CA PHE A 221 13.31 13.28 -9.56
C PHE A 221 14.35 12.40 -8.86
N ASP A 222 15.61 12.41 -9.29
CA ASP A 222 16.68 11.68 -8.59
C ASP A 222 16.92 12.24 -7.19
N THR A 223 16.79 13.55 -7.01
CA THR A 223 16.84 14.18 -5.68
C THR A 223 15.68 13.72 -4.79
N MET A 224 14.47 13.63 -5.35
CA MET A 224 13.29 13.09 -4.67
C MET A 224 13.50 11.62 -4.27
N MET A 225 13.98 10.77 -5.18
CA MET A 225 14.28 9.38 -4.88
C MET A 225 15.40 9.24 -3.85
N GLY A 226 16.41 10.11 -3.87
CA GLY A 226 17.44 10.17 -2.84
C GLY A 226 16.87 10.45 -1.44
N ALA A 227 15.88 11.32 -1.32
CA ALA A 227 15.21 11.58 -0.04
C ALA A 227 14.36 10.38 0.45
N VAL A 228 13.80 9.59 -0.48
CA VAL A 228 13.04 8.36 -0.18
C VAL A 228 13.97 7.20 0.20
N LEU A 229 15.11 7.06 -0.49
CA LEU A 229 16.04 5.93 -0.35
C LEU A 229 17.13 6.16 0.71
N GLY A 230 17.45 7.41 1.02
CA GLY A 230 18.68 7.78 1.73
C GLY A 230 18.44 8.74 2.89
N GLY A 231 17.45 8.51 3.74
CA GLY A 231 17.35 9.24 5.01
C GLY A 231 18.66 9.11 5.78
N GLU A 232 19.50 10.16 5.77
CA GLU A 232 20.84 10.16 6.37
C GLU A 232 20.81 9.95 7.90
N ASP A 233 19.63 10.02 8.53
CA ASP A 233 19.48 9.98 9.99
C ASP A 233 18.51 8.91 10.53
N GLY A 234 17.90 8.05 9.70
CA GLY A 234 16.94 7.07 10.21
C GLY A 234 16.49 6.01 9.22
N ASP A 235 16.39 4.77 9.71
CA ASP A 235 15.92 3.55 9.02
C ASP A 235 14.44 3.65 8.58
N THR A 236 14.11 4.65 7.78
CA THR A 236 12.73 4.97 7.33
C THR A 236 12.20 3.86 6.44
N LEU A 237 13.07 3.29 5.60
CA LEU A 237 12.75 2.13 4.78
C LEU A 237 12.55 0.88 5.64
N GLY A 238 13.38 0.67 6.67
CA GLY A 238 13.15 -0.39 7.64
C GLY A 238 11.82 -0.22 8.37
N LEU A 239 11.54 0.95 8.94
CA LEU A 239 10.27 1.27 9.59
C LEU A 239 9.07 1.02 8.66
N ALA A 240 9.16 1.44 7.40
CA ALA A 240 8.12 1.24 6.38
C ALA A 240 7.89 -0.22 5.96
N LEU A 241 8.88 -1.09 6.22
CA LEU A 241 8.82 -2.54 6.01
C LEU A 241 8.52 -3.31 7.31
N GLY A 242 8.32 -2.60 8.41
CA GLY A 242 8.06 -3.15 9.73
C GLY A 242 9.32 -3.60 10.48
N ARG A 243 10.49 -3.00 10.23
CA ARG A 243 11.66 -3.12 11.13
C ARG A 243 11.50 -2.18 12.32
N ALA A 244 11.52 -2.83 13.49
CA ALA A 244 11.60 -2.39 14.87
C ALA A 244 11.73 -0.87 15.16
N ALA A 245 10.66 -0.29 15.73
CA ALA A 245 10.83 0.61 16.86
C ALA A 245 11.63 -0.13 17.96
N PRO A 246 12.49 0.55 18.75
CA PRO A 246 13.11 -0.06 19.93
C PRO A 246 12.09 -0.88 20.72
N GLN A 247 12.48 -2.01 21.32
CA GLN A 247 11.53 -2.90 22.04
C GLN A 247 10.68 -2.16 23.09
N ASP A 248 11.19 -1.04 23.59
CA ASP A 248 10.60 -0.19 24.62
C ASP A 248 10.04 1.14 24.07
N ALA A 249 10.13 1.38 22.77
CA ALA A 249 9.55 2.56 22.15
C ALA A 249 8.05 2.35 21.90
N PRO A 250 7.22 3.38 22.15
CA PRO A 250 5.82 3.37 21.76
C PRO A 250 5.70 3.14 20.26
N LEU A 251 4.74 2.32 19.83
CA LEU A 251 4.44 2.12 18.42
C LEU A 251 4.07 3.47 17.77
N GLY A 252 3.23 4.29 18.40
CA GLY A 252 2.65 5.48 17.80
C GLY A 252 1.56 5.13 16.78
N ASP A 253 0.79 6.13 16.33
CA ASP A 253 -0.40 5.88 15.48
C ASP A 253 -0.02 5.27 14.12
N ALA A 254 1.00 5.83 13.44
CA ALA A 254 1.45 5.35 12.14
C ALA A 254 1.99 3.91 12.17
N PHE A 255 2.76 3.55 13.20
CA PHE A 255 3.28 2.20 13.37
C PHE A 255 2.19 1.22 13.82
N THR A 256 1.21 1.68 14.59
CA THR A 256 0.04 0.86 14.96
C THR A 256 -0.72 0.46 13.70
N GLU A 257 -0.89 1.38 12.75
CA GLU A 257 -1.50 1.07 11.46
C GLU A 257 -0.64 0.13 10.59
N ASP A 258 0.68 0.31 10.52
CA ASP A 258 1.59 -0.60 9.81
C ASP A 258 1.59 -2.01 10.44
N LEU A 259 1.71 -2.09 11.75
CA LEU A 259 1.65 -3.34 12.49
C LEU A 259 0.30 -4.02 12.29
N HIS A 260 -0.80 -3.26 12.34
CA HIS A 260 -2.13 -3.77 12.05
C HIS A 260 -2.25 -4.28 10.61
N TRP A 261 -1.72 -3.55 9.63
CA TRP A 261 -1.69 -3.96 8.23
C TRP A 261 -0.89 -5.25 8.03
N ASN A 262 0.34 -5.32 8.56
CA ASN A 262 1.20 -6.49 8.49
C ASN A 262 0.57 -7.70 9.19
N LEU A 263 0.04 -7.52 10.40
CA LEU A 263 -0.66 -8.57 11.14
C LEU A 263 -1.91 -9.02 10.39
N THR A 264 -2.67 -8.11 9.76
CA THR A 264 -3.85 -8.49 8.98
C THR A 264 -3.48 -9.43 7.83
N ARG A 265 -2.27 -9.29 7.27
CA ARG A 265 -1.76 -10.21 6.24
C ARG A 265 -1.31 -11.56 6.79
N LEU A 266 -0.77 -11.56 8.01
CA LEU A 266 -0.24 -12.76 8.66
C LEU A 266 -1.32 -13.61 9.33
N ILE A 267 -2.27 -12.96 10.00
CA ILE A 267 -3.28 -13.60 10.87
C ILE A 267 -4.71 -13.18 10.53
N GLY A 268 -4.91 -12.43 9.45
CA GLY A 268 -6.25 -12.07 8.98
C GLY A 268 -7.01 -11.19 9.98
N PRO A 269 -8.34 -11.37 10.11
CA PRO A 269 -9.18 -10.55 10.99
C PRO A 269 -8.79 -10.57 12.46
N MET A 270 -7.98 -11.54 12.90
CA MET A 270 -7.49 -11.61 14.27
C MET A 270 -6.63 -10.38 14.63
N ALA A 271 -6.01 -9.74 13.63
CA ALA A 271 -5.26 -8.50 13.80
C ALA A 271 -6.14 -7.29 14.23
N GLU A 272 -7.43 -7.27 13.86
CA GLU A 272 -8.39 -6.21 14.24
C GLU A 272 -8.69 -6.24 15.75
N VAL A 273 -8.56 -7.41 16.36
CA VAL A 273 -8.86 -7.63 17.78
C VAL A 273 -7.58 -7.62 18.61
N LEU A 274 -6.50 -8.18 18.07
CA LEU A 274 -5.26 -8.43 18.82
C LEU A 274 -4.64 -7.15 19.40
N ILE A 275 -4.47 -6.09 18.61
CA ILE A 275 -3.81 -4.86 19.10
C ILE A 275 -4.70 -4.12 20.12
N PRO A 276 -6.00 -3.87 19.86
CA PRO A 276 -6.87 -3.25 20.86
C PRO A 276 -7.03 -4.05 22.15
N GLU A 277 -7.09 -5.39 22.04
CA GLU A 277 -7.22 -6.28 23.19
C GLU A 277 -5.94 -6.29 24.03
N ALA A 278 -4.77 -6.40 23.39
CA ALA A 278 -3.48 -6.30 24.07
C ALA A 278 -3.31 -4.94 24.76
N ALA A 279 -3.68 -3.84 24.09
CA ALA A 279 -3.64 -2.51 24.65
C ALA A 279 -4.53 -2.41 25.90
N SER A 280 -5.78 -2.84 25.78
CA SER A 280 -6.73 -2.83 26.91
C SER A 280 -6.28 -3.71 28.07
N ALA A 281 -5.75 -4.91 27.79
CA ALA A 281 -5.33 -5.85 28.81
C ALA A 281 -4.12 -5.36 29.62
N LEU A 282 -3.24 -4.59 28.99
CA LEU A 282 -2.03 -4.05 29.59
C LEU A 282 -2.20 -2.62 30.12
N GLY A 283 -3.36 -1.99 29.92
CA GLY A 283 -3.60 -0.61 30.37
C GLY A 283 -2.97 0.46 29.46
N HIS A 284 -2.74 0.14 28.19
CA HIS A 284 -2.20 1.02 27.16
C HIS A 284 -3.30 1.43 26.15
N THR A 285 -3.03 2.47 25.35
CA THR A 285 -3.68 2.65 24.04
C THR A 285 -2.86 1.93 22.96
N PRO A 286 -3.45 1.60 21.79
CA PRO A 286 -2.72 0.99 20.67
C PRO A 286 -1.42 1.73 20.31
N ALA A 287 -1.45 3.05 20.29
CA ALA A 287 -0.29 3.89 20.01
C ALA A 287 0.78 3.89 21.11
N THR A 288 0.42 3.57 22.36
CA THR A 288 1.36 3.55 23.50
C THR A 288 1.86 2.16 23.86
N LEU A 289 1.36 1.11 23.20
CA LEU A 289 1.94 -0.23 23.28
C LEU A 289 3.38 -0.18 22.80
N THR A 290 4.20 -1.08 23.30
CA THR A 290 5.53 -1.37 22.75
C THR A 290 5.56 -2.76 22.10
N PRO A 291 6.55 -3.05 21.23
CA PRO A 291 6.75 -4.40 20.72
C PRO A 291 6.93 -5.45 21.83
N ARG A 292 7.58 -5.07 22.94
CA ARG A 292 7.75 -5.93 24.12
C ARG A 292 6.43 -6.24 24.81
N ASP A 293 5.57 -5.24 25.00
CA ASP A 293 4.25 -5.39 25.62
C ASP A 293 3.38 -6.36 24.83
N LEU A 294 3.30 -6.16 23.51
CA LEU A 294 2.51 -7.01 22.63
C LEU A 294 3.02 -8.47 22.65
N THR A 295 4.33 -8.66 22.63
CA THR A 295 4.96 -9.98 22.72
C THR A 295 4.64 -10.67 24.05
N ALA A 296 4.80 -9.96 25.17
CA ALA A 296 4.52 -10.50 26.50
C ALA A 296 3.04 -10.90 26.65
N TYR A 297 2.13 -10.11 26.09
CA TYR A 297 0.71 -10.46 26.02
C TYR A 297 0.46 -11.74 25.20
N LEU A 298 1.03 -11.84 24.00
CA LEU A 298 0.90 -13.02 23.14
C LEU A 298 1.41 -14.30 23.80
N GLN A 299 2.55 -14.23 24.51
CA GLN A 299 3.09 -15.37 25.25
C GLN A 299 2.19 -15.78 26.42
N THR A 300 1.64 -14.81 27.14
CA THR A 300 0.73 -15.07 28.27
C THR A 300 -0.58 -15.71 27.81
N VAL A 301 -1.18 -15.21 26.73
CA VAL A 301 -2.39 -15.78 26.14
C VAL A 301 -2.10 -17.15 25.52
N GLY A 302 -0.96 -17.29 24.83
CA GLY A 302 -0.52 -18.53 24.21
C GLY A 302 -0.44 -19.70 25.18
N GLN A 303 0.07 -19.47 26.41
CA GLN A 303 0.15 -20.52 27.44
C GLN A 303 -1.21 -21.03 27.93
N GLN A 304 -2.27 -20.24 27.77
CA GLN A 304 -3.64 -20.60 28.18
C GLN A 304 -4.40 -21.38 27.09
N LEU A 305 -3.83 -21.49 25.89
CA LEU A 305 -4.45 -22.22 24.78
C LEU A 305 -4.24 -23.74 24.89
N PRO A 306 -5.12 -24.55 24.26
CA PRO A 306 -4.91 -25.99 24.12
C PRO A 306 -3.57 -26.29 23.44
N SER A 307 -2.89 -27.36 23.85
CA SER A 307 -1.53 -27.72 23.41
C SER A 307 -1.34 -27.78 21.89
N GLY A 308 -2.39 -28.09 21.11
CA GLY A 308 -2.34 -28.06 19.64
C GLY A 308 -2.26 -26.66 19.01
N LYS A 309 -2.58 -25.59 19.77
CA LYS A 309 -2.55 -24.19 19.29
C LYS A 309 -1.43 -23.34 19.89
N GLN A 310 -0.76 -23.86 20.93
CA GLN A 310 0.36 -23.17 21.59
C GLN A 310 1.52 -22.90 20.62
N GLY A 311 1.82 -23.85 19.73
CA GLY A 311 2.90 -23.70 18.73
C GLY A 311 2.65 -22.62 17.69
N GLU A 312 1.40 -22.46 17.23
CA GLU A 312 1.02 -21.40 16.27
C GLU A 312 1.14 -20.01 16.90
N TRP A 313 0.74 -19.88 18.16
CA TRP A 313 0.84 -18.63 18.92
C TRP A 313 2.27 -18.29 19.32
N GLN A 314 3.08 -19.30 19.66
CA GLN A 314 4.51 -19.11 19.88
C GLN A 314 5.20 -18.63 18.59
N ALA A 315 4.90 -19.24 17.44
CA ALA A 315 5.44 -18.82 16.15
C ALA A 315 5.02 -17.40 15.76
N LEU A 316 3.78 -16.99 16.05
CA LEU A 316 3.31 -15.61 15.86
C LEU A 316 4.08 -14.62 16.77
N SER A 317 4.25 -14.96 18.05
CA SER A 317 5.04 -14.18 18.99
C SER A 317 6.50 -14.04 18.54
N ASP A 318 7.11 -15.14 18.09
CA ASP A 318 8.50 -15.17 17.63
C ASP A 318 8.67 -14.38 16.33
N LEU A 319 7.67 -14.41 15.44
CA LEU A 319 7.65 -13.63 14.19
C LEU A 319 7.49 -12.13 14.46
N ILE A 320 6.66 -11.75 15.44
CA ILE A 320 6.53 -10.36 15.89
C ILE A 320 7.83 -9.89 16.55
N LEU A 321 8.46 -10.72 17.39
CA LEU A 321 9.79 -10.42 17.94
C LEU A 321 10.87 -10.30 16.85
N ALA A 322 10.92 -11.22 15.90
CA ALA A 322 11.92 -11.23 14.84
C ALA A 322 11.77 -10.03 13.89
N ARG A 323 10.53 -9.59 13.67
CA ARG A 323 10.20 -8.46 12.80
C ARG A 323 10.33 -7.11 13.51
N TYR A 324 9.86 -7.02 14.77
CA TYR A 324 9.70 -5.76 15.50
C TYR A 324 10.57 -5.63 16.76
N GLY A 325 11.42 -6.59 17.09
CA GLY A 325 12.18 -6.61 18.34
C GLY A 325 13.69 -6.81 18.13
N ARG A 326 14.45 -5.72 17.95
CA ARG A 326 15.89 -5.75 18.27
C ARG A 326 16.12 -5.49 19.76
N SER A 327 16.94 -6.33 20.38
CA SER A 327 17.68 -5.96 21.59
C SER A 327 18.83 -5.07 21.16
N ASP A 328 18.98 -3.90 21.79
CA ASP A 328 20.14 -3.04 21.60
C ASP A 328 21.43 -3.86 21.70
N ARG A 329 22.25 -3.79 20.65
CA ARG A 329 23.68 -4.12 20.66
C ARG A 329 24.42 -3.08 19.85
#